data_AF-A0A963F251-F1
#
_entry.id   AF-A0A963F251-F1
#
_cell.length_a   1.000
_cell.length_b   1.000
_cell.length_c   1.000
_cell.angle_alpha   90.00
_cell.angle_beta   90.00
_cell.angle_gamma   90.00
#
_symmetry.space_group_name_H-M   'P 1'
#
loop_
_entity.id
_entity.type
_entity.pdbx_description
1 polymer ?
#
loop_
_entity_poly.entity_id
_entity_poly.type
_entity_poly.pdbx_seq_one_letter_code
_entity_poly.pdbx_strand_id
1 'polypeptide(L)'
;MKKLPSTGSNSTRSHHWTVTAALSVSLLVNSVVVAEIQAAEDAGTPSAATATQGADMQQALDQAEAKLATLISERDKTKAALAEAHSTLAGTEKQLADTHAELEAQAKLVTQTQQQLEEKNQQLKQLTEQQQALKNQHAETQEDFNAKLAAERAAKEKAEAALASASEKRDQLAATLAETKTGLMETERKLGQVSTEHQNLSTTLNQYRSTLSETKEQLAKVTAERDRLNQKLTQSQEILSGLQDTLKQAESAAVGLRDDVTSMQAALPQSLGGKAALSDLQGPAGTLAAQLMEVNRDLRRNPTDQALLLQRDDLADKLGKQQLLVASATGVSGLYRLQVDDTLGVVALRMYGDANRWPDIYAANTHILENPDRVAPGLTVLVP
;
A
#
# COMPACT_ATOMS: atom_id res chain seq x y z
N MET A 1 28.44 24.77 83.49
CA MET A 1 29.58 24.56 84.41
C MET A 1 30.29 25.90 84.67
N LYS A 2 30.12 26.49 85.86
CA LYS A 2 31.10 27.36 86.54
C LYS A 2 30.62 27.63 87.99
N LYS A 3 31.54 27.48 88.94
CA LYS A 3 31.38 27.49 90.41
C LYS A 3 31.66 28.90 91.00
N LEU A 4 30.90 29.26 92.06
CA LEU A 4 31.22 30.02 93.31
C LEU A 4 31.84 31.44 93.21
N PRO A 5 31.89 32.28 94.30
CA PRO A 5 31.54 32.10 95.74
C PRO A 5 30.54 33.15 96.32
N SER A 6 29.77 32.89 97.38
CA SER A 6 30.01 33.05 98.85
C SER A 6 30.50 34.43 99.33
N THR A 7 29.66 35.13 100.11
CA THR A 7 30.03 35.88 101.34
C THR A 7 28.79 36.10 102.22
N GLY A 8 28.89 35.75 103.50
CA GLY A 8 27.95 36.16 104.55
C GLY A 8 28.51 37.32 105.39
N SER A 9 27.63 37.98 106.15
CA SER A 9 27.88 38.62 107.46
C SER A 9 26.57 39.32 107.87
N ASN A 10 25.86 38.91 108.92
CA ASN A 10 26.08 39.24 110.33
C ASN A 10 25.63 40.68 110.70
N SER A 11 24.69 40.79 111.62
CA SER A 11 24.78 41.60 112.85
C SER A 11 23.41 42.15 113.30
N THR A 12 22.81 41.41 114.21
CA THR A 12 21.94 41.91 115.28
C THR A 12 22.65 43.03 116.06
N ARG A 13 21.95 44.13 116.36
CA ARG A 13 22.31 45.03 117.47
C ARG A 13 21.10 45.78 118.00
N SER A 14 20.54 45.23 119.06
CA SER A 14 19.65 45.88 120.02
C SER A 14 20.48 46.79 120.94
N HIS A 15 20.14 48.07 121.02
CA HIS A 15 20.64 48.95 122.08
C HIS A 15 19.46 49.60 122.81
N HIS A 16 19.16 49.03 123.97
CA HIS A 16 18.49 49.72 125.07
C HIS A 16 19.38 50.86 125.57
N TRP A 17 18.80 52.04 125.78
CA TRP A 17 19.37 53.08 126.65
C TRP A 17 18.35 53.46 127.70
N THR A 18 18.60 53.00 128.92
CA THR A 18 18.11 53.56 130.17
C THR A 18 19.06 54.68 130.58
N VAL A 19 18.54 55.87 130.88
CA VAL A 19 19.28 56.89 131.62
C VAL A 19 18.47 57.26 132.86
N THR A 20 18.91 56.69 133.98
CA THR A 20 18.60 57.12 135.33
C THR A 20 19.75 58.01 135.78
N ALA A 21 19.51 59.27 136.12
CA ALA A 21 20.45 60.09 136.87
C ALA A 21 19.67 60.98 137.84
N ALA A 22 19.59 60.51 139.08
CA ALA A 22 19.26 61.30 140.25
C ALA A 22 20.49 62.10 140.68
N LEU A 23 20.34 63.38 140.99
CA LEU A 23 21.21 64.06 141.93
C LEU A 23 20.35 64.78 142.98
N SER A 24 20.30 64.16 144.14
CA SER A 24 19.90 64.76 145.41
C SER A 24 20.96 65.75 145.87
N VAL A 25 20.55 66.93 146.32
CA VAL A 25 21.19 67.58 147.46
C VAL A 25 20.07 67.93 148.44
N SER A 26 20.06 67.15 149.52
CA SER A 26 19.16 67.26 150.67
C SER A 26 20.05 67.38 151.91
N LEU A 27 19.70 68.31 152.79
CA LEU A 27 20.14 68.49 154.18
C LEU A 27 21.59 68.90 154.49
N LEU A 28 21.74 70.05 155.16
CA LEU A 28 22.30 70.14 156.51
C LEU A 28 21.70 71.39 157.21
N VAL A 29 20.72 71.21 158.09
CA VAL A 29 20.81 71.04 159.56
C VAL A 29 20.77 72.37 160.31
N ASN A 30 19.59 72.53 160.91
CA ASN A 30 19.22 73.32 162.07
C ASN A 30 20.05 72.91 163.31
N SER A 31 20.77 73.83 163.95
CA SER A 31 21.14 73.75 165.37
C SER A 31 21.79 75.07 165.84
N VAL A 32 21.13 75.83 166.73
CA VAL A 32 21.41 75.91 168.20
C VAL A 32 22.58 76.87 168.47
N VAL A 33 22.35 78.02 169.13
CA VAL A 33 22.64 78.35 170.56
C VAL A 33 22.16 79.82 170.68
N VAL A 34 21.13 80.26 171.43
CA VAL A 34 20.80 80.13 172.86
C VAL A 34 21.94 80.58 173.78
N ALA A 35 21.72 81.68 174.51
CA ALA A 35 22.46 82.12 175.72
C ALA A 35 23.50 83.24 175.56
N GLU A 36 23.01 84.47 175.77
CA GLU A 36 23.57 85.51 176.66
C GLU A 36 22.38 86.48 176.90
N ILE A 37 21.49 86.43 177.90
CA ILE A 37 21.44 86.10 179.35
C ILE A 37 22.21 87.08 180.27
N GLN A 38 21.40 87.95 180.91
CA GLN A 38 21.38 88.41 182.32
C GLN A 38 22.22 89.59 182.89
N ALA A 39 21.51 90.37 183.75
CA ALA A 39 21.88 91.37 184.78
C ALA A 39 21.99 92.85 184.31
N ALA A 40 21.32 93.86 184.89
CA ALA A 40 20.62 94.07 186.17
C ALA A 40 19.48 95.12 185.96
N GLU A 41 18.25 95.02 186.50
CA GLU A 41 17.84 95.33 187.89
C GLU A 41 18.54 96.55 188.50
N ASP A 42 17.91 97.74 188.51
CA ASP A 42 17.17 98.29 189.67
C ASP A 42 16.82 99.80 189.49
N ALA A 43 15.67 100.21 190.03
CA ALA A 43 15.18 101.56 190.32
C ALA A 43 15.01 102.66 189.22
N GLY A 44 13.74 103.00 188.92
CA GLY A 44 13.26 104.39 189.12
C GLY A 44 12.98 105.33 187.93
N THR A 45 11.75 105.27 187.39
CA THR A 45 10.91 106.41 186.87
C THR A 45 11.39 107.17 185.59
N PRO A 46 10.52 107.93 184.87
CA PRO A 46 9.89 107.46 183.63
C PRO A 46 10.21 108.34 182.41
N SER A 47 10.32 107.78 181.19
CA SER A 47 9.99 108.53 179.97
C SER A 47 9.91 107.65 178.72
N ALA A 48 9.01 108.00 177.82
CA ALA A 48 8.58 107.25 176.65
C ALA A 48 9.62 107.21 175.50
N ALA A 49 10.02 106.02 175.02
CA ALA A 49 10.36 105.71 173.61
C ALA A 49 11.04 104.32 173.43
N THR A 50 10.28 103.22 173.29
CA THR A 50 10.79 101.92 172.76
C THR A 50 9.67 101.08 172.13
N ALA A 51 9.18 101.49 170.95
CA ALA A 51 8.20 100.75 170.13
C ALA A 51 8.75 100.33 168.76
N THR A 52 10.08 100.37 168.56
CA THR A 52 10.68 100.34 167.20
C THR A 52 11.42 99.02 166.86
N GLN A 53 11.76 98.16 167.82
CA GLN A 53 12.56 96.93 167.56
C GLN A 53 11.74 95.64 167.30
N GLY A 54 10.47 95.59 167.70
CA GLY A 54 9.59 94.45 167.40
C GLY A 54 9.03 94.44 165.98
N ALA A 55 8.94 95.63 165.35
CA ALA A 55 8.42 95.79 163.99
C ALA A 55 9.42 95.29 162.92
N ASP A 56 10.72 95.49 163.15
CA ASP A 56 11.78 95.08 162.20
C ASP A 56 11.89 93.55 162.06
N MET A 57 11.64 92.80 163.14
CA MET A 57 11.69 91.34 163.09
C MET A 57 10.45 90.74 162.42
N GLN A 58 9.29 91.39 162.54
CA GLN A 58 8.09 91.05 161.79
C GLN A 58 8.25 91.33 160.29
N GLN A 59 8.88 92.47 159.93
CA GLN A 59 9.17 92.83 158.55
C GLN A 59 10.18 91.88 157.86
N ALA A 60 11.15 91.35 158.61
CA ALA A 60 12.09 90.35 158.09
C ALA A 60 11.41 88.99 157.82
N LEU A 61 10.45 88.60 158.66
CA LEU A 61 9.64 87.41 158.48
C LEU A 61 8.76 87.54 157.23
N ASP A 62 8.07 88.66 157.07
CA ASP A 62 7.21 88.94 155.91
C ASP A 62 8.04 88.96 154.60
N GLN A 63 9.26 89.48 154.63
CA GLN A 63 10.19 89.44 153.49
C GLN A 63 10.69 88.02 153.17
N ALA A 64 10.95 87.21 154.19
CA ALA A 64 11.34 85.81 154.01
C ALA A 64 10.16 84.99 153.43
N GLU A 65 8.94 85.23 153.92
CA GLU A 65 7.71 84.63 153.39
C GLU A 65 7.43 85.08 151.95
N ALA A 66 7.67 86.35 151.61
CA ALA A 66 7.53 86.85 150.23
C ALA A 66 8.55 86.22 149.28
N LYS A 67 9.81 86.04 149.71
CA LYS A 67 10.85 85.34 148.91
C LYS A 67 10.52 83.85 148.76
N LEU A 68 10.04 83.21 149.82
CA LEU A 68 9.60 81.82 149.77
C LEU A 68 8.42 81.66 148.81
N ALA A 69 7.44 82.58 148.85
CA ALA A 69 6.31 82.60 147.91
C ALA A 69 6.78 82.81 146.46
N THR A 70 7.78 83.66 146.25
CA THR A 70 8.38 83.90 144.92
C THR A 70 9.09 82.66 144.40
N LEU A 71 9.93 82.02 145.23
CA LEU A 71 10.63 80.77 144.88
C LEU A 71 9.66 79.61 144.65
N ILE A 72 8.56 79.55 145.41
CA ILE A 72 7.47 78.59 145.18
C ILE A 72 6.83 78.86 143.81
N SER A 73 6.55 80.12 143.47
CA SER A 73 6.01 80.50 142.15
C SER A 73 6.97 80.15 141.00
N GLU A 74 8.26 80.41 141.16
CA GLU A 74 9.29 80.07 140.16
C GLU A 74 9.48 78.56 140.02
N ARG A 75 9.47 77.82 141.13
CA ARG A 75 9.45 76.35 141.13
C ARG A 75 8.21 75.84 140.39
N ASP A 76 7.05 76.43 140.63
CA ASP A 76 5.81 75.98 139.99
C ASP A 76 5.80 76.33 138.48
N LYS A 77 6.36 77.48 138.08
CA LYS A 77 6.59 77.83 136.67
C LYS A 77 7.59 76.91 135.99
N THR A 78 8.71 76.59 136.63
CA THR A 78 9.73 75.69 136.07
C THR A 78 9.23 74.25 136.00
N LYS A 79 8.45 73.81 137.00
CA LYS A 79 7.76 72.52 136.96
C LYS A 79 6.72 72.46 135.84
N ALA A 80 5.99 73.56 135.60
CA ALA A 80 5.06 73.66 134.49
C ALA A 80 5.79 73.63 133.13
N ALA A 81 6.88 74.40 132.97
CA ALA A 81 7.69 74.40 131.77
C ALA A 81 8.37 73.04 131.51
N LEU A 82 8.80 72.34 132.56
CA LEU A 82 9.35 70.98 132.45
C LEU A 82 8.27 69.98 132.04
N ALA A 83 7.05 70.12 132.57
CA ALA A 83 5.91 69.29 132.14
C ALA A 83 5.55 69.54 130.67
N GLU A 84 5.61 70.80 130.22
CA GLU A 84 5.40 71.18 128.82
C GLU A 84 6.54 70.67 127.91
N ALA A 85 7.79 70.76 128.34
CA ALA A 85 8.95 70.22 127.65
C ALA A 85 8.88 68.69 127.52
N HIS A 86 8.44 67.98 128.57
CA HIS A 86 8.21 66.53 128.49
C HIS A 86 7.03 66.18 127.58
N SER A 87 5.96 66.98 127.60
CA SER A 87 4.81 66.79 126.71
C SER A 87 5.18 67.00 125.23
N THR A 88 5.97 68.03 124.93
CA THR A 88 6.48 68.31 123.58
C THR A 88 7.49 67.26 123.14
N LEU A 89 8.42 66.85 124.01
CA LEU A 89 9.36 65.76 123.73
C LEU A 89 8.60 64.47 123.40
N ALA A 90 7.63 64.07 124.24
CA ALA A 90 6.79 62.92 123.97
C ALA A 90 6.01 63.04 122.64
N GLY A 91 5.56 64.25 122.30
CA GLY A 91 4.94 64.56 121.01
C GLY A 91 5.89 64.39 119.83
N THR A 92 7.13 64.88 119.95
CA THR A 92 8.16 64.73 118.90
C THR A 92 8.69 63.31 118.77
N GLU A 93 8.83 62.58 119.89
CA GLU A 93 9.20 61.16 119.89
C GLU A 93 8.11 60.33 119.19
N LYS A 94 6.84 60.68 119.39
CA LYS A 94 5.72 60.08 118.66
C LYS A 94 5.78 60.41 117.15
N GLN A 95 5.99 61.67 116.77
CA GLN A 95 6.14 62.05 115.36
C GLN A 95 7.34 61.37 114.69
N LEU A 96 8.46 61.21 115.41
CA LEU A 96 9.63 60.50 114.92
C LEU A 96 9.33 59.01 114.73
N ALA A 97 8.58 58.40 115.65
CA ALA A 97 8.12 57.02 115.51
C ALA A 97 7.19 56.84 114.30
N ASP A 98 6.24 57.77 114.11
CA ASP A 98 5.29 57.75 112.99
C ASP A 98 6.03 57.92 111.64
N THR A 99 6.97 58.86 111.55
CA THR A 99 7.77 59.07 110.33
C THR A 99 8.72 57.91 110.04
N HIS A 100 9.29 57.26 111.07
CA HIS A 100 10.10 56.07 110.89
C HIS A 100 9.26 54.89 110.37
N ALA A 101 8.05 54.70 110.91
CA ALA A 101 7.11 53.69 110.44
C ALA A 101 6.71 53.95 108.98
N GLU A 102 6.49 55.21 108.60
CA GLU A 102 6.18 55.59 107.22
C GLU A 102 7.38 55.39 106.28
N LEU A 103 8.61 55.72 106.70
CA LEU A 103 9.83 55.45 105.93
C LEU A 103 10.04 53.94 105.72
N GLU A 104 9.79 53.12 106.74
CA GLU A 104 9.87 51.66 106.65
C GLU A 104 8.81 51.11 105.68
N ALA A 105 7.59 51.66 105.71
CA ALA A 105 6.53 51.31 104.76
C ALA A 105 6.90 51.70 103.32
N GLN A 106 7.48 52.89 103.11
CA GLN A 106 7.97 53.34 101.80
C GLN A 106 9.14 52.48 101.30
N ALA A 107 10.08 52.11 102.16
CA ALA A 107 11.20 51.24 101.80
C ALA A 107 10.70 49.84 101.35
N LYS A 108 9.67 49.30 102.01
CA LYS A 108 9.00 48.06 101.59
C LYS A 108 8.33 48.24 100.22
N LEU A 109 7.63 49.35 100.00
CA LEU A 109 6.99 49.65 98.72
C LEU A 109 8.00 49.76 97.57
N VAL A 110 9.12 50.49 97.78
CA VAL A 110 10.19 50.61 96.78
C VAL A 110 10.76 49.25 96.42
N THR A 111 11.02 48.41 97.42
CA THR A 111 11.55 47.05 97.19
C THR A 111 10.57 46.19 96.38
N GLN A 112 9.27 46.23 96.72
CA GLN A 112 8.22 45.54 95.97
C GLN A 112 8.13 46.05 94.53
N THR A 113 8.21 47.36 94.33
CA THR A 113 8.13 47.98 92.99
C THR A 113 9.34 47.63 92.14
N GLN A 114 10.54 47.59 92.74
CA GLN A 114 11.78 47.18 92.08
C GLN A 114 11.70 45.72 91.62
N GLN A 115 11.17 44.83 92.48
CA GLN A 115 10.97 43.43 92.14
C GLN A 115 9.96 43.27 91.00
N GLN A 116 8.84 44.00 91.03
CA GLN A 116 7.86 44.00 89.94
C GLN A 116 8.47 44.53 88.63
N LEU A 117 9.31 45.57 88.70
CA LEU A 117 9.99 46.11 87.53
C LEU A 117 10.95 45.08 86.92
N GLU A 118 11.71 44.36 87.75
CA GLU A 118 12.60 43.31 87.29
C GLU A 118 11.83 42.15 86.63
N GLU A 119 10.73 41.70 87.24
CA GLU A 119 9.84 40.70 86.66
C GLU A 119 9.26 41.16 85.32
N LYS A 120 8.83 42.43 85.23
CA LYS A 120 8.30 43.01 83.99
C LYS A 120 9.37 43.14 82.91
N ASN A 121 10.60 43.50 83.27
CA ASN A 121 11.72 43.59 82.34
C ASN A 121 12.10 42.20 81.79
N GLN A 122 12.07 41.16 82.63
CA GLN A 122 12.27 39.78 82.18
C GLN A 122 11.15 39.31 81.24
N GLN A 123 9.89 39.65 81.55
CA GLN A 123 8.75 39.40 80.65
C GLN A 123 8.91 40.12 79.30
N LEU A 124 9.30 41.39 79.31
CA LEU A 124 9.52 42.17 78.08
C LEU A 124 10.63 41.57 77.21
N LYS A 125 11.71 41.11 77.84
CA LYS A 125 12.82 40.44 77.14
C LYS A 125 12.35 39.16 76.46
N GLN A 126 11.63 38.30 77.17
CA GLN A 126 11.05 37.07 76.61
C GLN A 126 10.08 37.37 75.46
N LEU A 127 9.22 38.37 75.62
CA LEU A 127 8.26 38.76 74.57
C LEU A 127 8.97 39.25 73.31
N THR A 128 10.08 39.98 73.47
CA THR A 128 10.90 40.48 72.35
C THR A 128 11.59 39.33 71.61
N GLU A 129 12.16 38.37 72.34
CA GLU A 129 12.76 37.16 71.77
C GLU A 129 11.71 36.32 71.02
N GLN A 130 10.51 36.14 71.60
CA GLN A 130 9.39 35.47 70.94
C GLN A 130 8.94 36.20 69.67
N GLN A 131 8.82 37.54 69.72
CA GLN A 131 8.46 38.33 68.54
C GLN A 131 9.49 38.18 67.42
N GLN A 132 10.78 38.17 67.75
CA GLN A 132 11.83 37.96 66.76
C GLN A 132 11.81 36.54 66.18
N ALA A 133 11.60 35.53 67.01
CA ALA A 133 11.45 34.14 66.55
C ALA A 133 10.26 33.99 65.60
N LEU A 134 9.11 34.57 65.93
CA LEU A 134 7.92 34.56 65.07
C LEU A 134 8.14 35.30 63.76
N LYS A 135 8.86 36.44 63.78
CA LYS A 135 9.22 37.16 62.56
C LYS A 135 10.11 36.33 61.64
N ASN A 136 11.12 35.65 62.21
CA ASN A 136 12.01 34.79 61.44
C ASN A 136 11.23 33.60 60.84
N GLN A 137 10.39 32.94 61.65
CA GLN A 137 9.55 31.83 61.18
C GLN A 137 8.57 32.26 60.08
N HIS A 138 7.99 33.46 60.18
CA HIS A 138 7.14 34.01 59.14
C HIS A 138 7.92 34.28 57.85
N ALA A 139 9.13 34.84 57.95
CA ALA A 139 9.97 35.09 56.78
C ALA A 139 10.35 33.77 56.08
N GLU A 140 10.77 32.76 56.84
CA GLU A 140 11.10 31.42 56.31
C GLU A 140 9.90 30.74 55.64
N THR A 141 8.71 30.79 56.27
CA THR A 141 7.50 30.21 55.67
C THR A 141 7.03 30.98 54.42
N GLN A 142 7.18 32.30 54.41
CA GLN A 142 6.88 33.14 53.25
C GLN A 142 7.83 32.82 52.08
N GLU A 143 9.12 32.60 52.37
CA GLU A 143 10.11 32.23 51.37
C GLU A 143 9.84 30.83 50.79
N ASP A 144 9.57 29.83 51.65
CA ASP A 144 9.19 28.47 51.22
C ASP A 144 7.90 28.47 50.38
N PHE A 145 6.88 29.23 50.79
CA PHE A 145 5.63 29.36 50.04
C PHE A 145 5.87 29.99 48.66
N ASN A 146 6.67 31.06 48.59
CA ASN A 146 7.00 31.71 47.32
C ASN A 146 7.82 30.81 46.40
N ALA A 147 8.75 30.03 46.96
CA ALA A 147 9.52 29.04 46.20
C ALA A 147 8.62 27.94 45.62
N LYS A 148 7.68 27.41 46.42
CA LYS A 148 6.68 26.43 45.96
C LYS A 148 5.76 27.01 44.88
N LEU A 149 5.30 28.24 45.04
CA LEU A 149 4.47 28.91 44.04
C LEU A 149 5.21 29.11 42.72
N ALA A 150 6.50 29.47 42.77
CA ALA A 150 7.34 29.62 41.58
C ALA A 150 7.54 28.26 40.88
N ALA A 151 7.81 27.19 41.63
CA ALA A 151 7.93 25.84 41.09
C ALA A 151 6.63 25.36 40.41
N GLU A 152 5.48 25.60 41.04
CA GLU A 152 4.17 25.24 40.49
C GLU A 152 3.86 26.00 39.20
N ARG A 153 4.19 27.30 39.13
CA ARG A 153 4.05 28.11 37.91
C ARG A 153 4.93 27.59 36.78
N ALA A 154 6.19 27.26 37.07
CA ALA A 154 7.09 26.69 36.08
C ALA A 154 6.62 25.31 35.59
N ALA A 155 6.09 24.48 36.49
CA ALA A 155 5.50 23.19 36.13
C ALA A 155 4.26 23.35 35.24
N LYS A 156 3.38 24.30 35.57
CA LYS A 156 2.21 24.64 34.75
C LYS A 156 2.62 25.11 33.36
N GLU A 157 3.58 26.03 33.25
CA GLU A 157 4.05 26.55 31.96
C GLU A 157 4.64 25.42 31.09
N LYS A 158 5.42 24.52 31.70
CA LYS A 158 5.93 23.32 31.01
C LYS A 158 4.80 22.40 30.54
N ALA A 159 3.74 22.22 31.34
CA ALA A 159 2.59 21.41 30.96
C ALA A 159 1.79 22.04 29.81
N GLU A 160 1.59 23.37 29.82
CA GLU A 160 0.93 24.11 28.74
C GLU A 160 1.73 24.03 27.44
N ALA A 161 3.06 24.15 27.50
CA ALA A 161 3.93 23.97 26.33
C ALA A 161 3.86 22.52 25.78
N ALA A 162 3.83 21.53 26.66
CA ALA A 162 3.68 20.13 26.26
C ALA A 162 2.32 19.86 25.61
N LEU A 163 1.24 20.45 26.15
CA LEU A 163 -0.11 20.35 25.59
C LEU A 163 -0.21 21.00 24.21
N ALA A 164 0.40 22.17 24.03
CA ALA A 164 0.46 22.84 22.73
C ALA A 164 1.17 21.96 21.68
N SER A 165 2.34 21.41 22.03
CA SER A 165 3.07 20.48 21.16
C SER A 165 2.28 19.21 20.86
N ALA A 166 1.56 18.66 21.84
CA ALA A 166 0.70 17.50 21.64
C ALA A 166 -0.48 17.80 20.71
N SER A 167 -1.10 18.98 20.83
CA SER A 167 -2.17 19.40 19.92
C SER A 167 -1.66 19.57 18.49
N GLU A 168 -0.49 20.18 18.30
CA GLU A 168 0.11 20.34 16.98
C GLU A 168 0.40 18.98 16.32
N LYS A 169 0.98 18.03 17.07
CA LYS A 169 1.18 16.65 16.59
C LYS A 169 -0.13 15.96 16.23
N ARG A 170 -1.18 16.16 17.04
CA ARG A 170 -2.52 15.61 16.76
C ARG A 170 -3.07 16.18 15.44
N ASP A 171 -2.91 17.48 15.19
CA ASP A 171 -3.39 18.12 13.97
C ASP A 171 -2.59 17.65 12.73
N GLN A 172 -1.27 17.49 12.86
CA GLN A 172 -0.43 16.89 11.82
C GLN A 172 -0.85 15.45 11.50
N LEU A 173 -1.09 14.62 12.53
CA LEU A 173 -1.57 13.25 12.34
C LEU A 173 -2.96 13.23 11.68
N ALA A 174 -3.87 14.11 12.07
CA ALA A 174 -5.19 14.22 11.45
C ALA A 174 -5.08 14.60 9.95
N ALA A 175 -4.17 15.50 9.59
CA ALA A 175 -3.91 15.87 8.20
C ALA A 175 -3.38 14.68 7.38
N THR A 176 -2.37 13.97 7.90
CA THR A 176 -1.82 12.78 7.21
C THR A 176 -2.85 11.65 7.07
N LEU A 177 -3.73 11.48 8.06
CA LEU A 177 -4.83 10.51 7.99
C LEU A 177 -5.84 10.88 6.89
N ALA A 178 -6.15 12.17 6.73
CA ALA A 178 -7.04 12.63 5.67
C ALA A 178 -6.42 12.44 4.28
N GLU A 179 -5.13 12.72 4.12
CA GLU A 179 -4.40 12.53 2.88
C GLU A 179 -4.32 11.05 2.50
N THR A 180 -3.93 10.18 3.43
CA THR A 180 -3.88 8.72 3.21
C THR A 180 -5.24 8.13 2.87
N LYS A 181 -6.32 8.60 3.51
CA LYS A 181 -7.70 8.19 3.18
C LYS A 181 -8.09 8.59 1.75
N THR A 182 -7.70 9.80 1.33
CA THR A 182 -7.96 10.28 -0.03
C THR A 182 -7.17 9.45 -1.06
N GLY A 183 -5.89 9.17 -0.78
CA GLY A 183 -5.06 8.29 -1.60
C GLY A 183 -5.64 6.88 -1.72
N LEU A 184 -6.15 6.32 -0.63
CA LEU A 184 -6.80 5.01 -0.62
C LEU A 184 -8.02 5.00 -1.55
N MET A 185 -8.92 5.98 -1.45
CA MET A 185 -10.10 6.09 -2.32
C MET A 185 -9.71 6.18 -3.80
N GLU A 186 -8.62 6.88 -4.13
CA GLU A 186 -8.12 6.94 -5.50
C GLU A 186 -7.59 5.59 -5.98
N THR A 187 -6.87 4.85 -5.13
CA THR A 187 -6.38 3.51 -5.46
C THR A 187 -7.52 2.51 -5.65
N GLU A 188 -8.56 2.56 -4.82
CA GLU A 188 -9.77 1.74 -4.98
C GLU A 188 -10.50 2.05 -6.29
N ARG A 189 -10.59 3.34 -6.65
CA ARG A 189 -11.16 3.76 -7.93
C ARG A 189 -10.36 3.20 -9.12
N LYS A 190 -9.03 3.32 -9.08
CA LYS A 190 -8.13 2.77 -10.11
C LYS A 190 -8.24 1.25 -10.21
N LEU A 191 -8.33 0.56 -9.07
CA LEU A 191 -8.52 -0.89 -9.03
C LEU A 191 -9.85 -1.31 -9.71
N GLY A 192 -10.92 -0.56 -9.46
CA GLY A 192 -12.21 -0.76 -10.15
C GLY A 192 -12.13 -0.58 -11.66
N GLN A 193 -11.38 0.43 -12.13
CA GLN A 193 -11.13 0.63 -13.57
C GLN A 193 -10.36 -0.55 -14.18
N VAL A 194 -9.25 -0.97 -13.55
CA VAL A 194 -8.44 -2.10 -14.02
C VAL A 194 -9.23 -3.40 -14.05
N SER A 195 -10.08 -3.64 -13.03
CA SER A 195 -10.97 -4.80 -13.00
C SER A 195 -11.94 -4.82 -14.19
N THR A 196 -12.52 -3.66 -14.52
CA THR A 196 -13.43 -3.50 -15.67
C THR A 196 -12.69 -3.72 -17.00
N GLU A 197 -11.50 -3.14 -17.16
CA GLU A 197 -10.65 -3.36 -18.34
C GLU A 197 -10.28 -4.84 -18.50
N HIS A 198 -9.97 -5.53 -17.40
CA HIS A 198 -9.66 -6.95 -17.41
C HIS A 198 -10.86 -7.81 -17.86
N GLN A 199 -12.07 -7.50 -17.38
CA GLN A 199 -13.30 -8.17 -17.82
C GLN A 199 -13.57 -7.94 -19.32
N ASN A 200 -13.38 -6.71 -19.80
CA ASN A 200 -13.52 -6.39 -21.21
C ASN A 200 -12.50 -7.16 -22.05
N LEU A 201 -11.22 -7.16 -21.64
CA LEU A 201 -10.15 -7.88 -22.34
C LEU A 201 -10.39 -9.38 -22.37
N SER A 202 -10.88 -9.96 -21.27
CA SER A 202 -11.26 -11.37 -21.20
C SER A 202 -12.38 -11.70 -22.18
N THR A 203 -13.39 -10.83 -22.28
CA THR A 203 -14.48 -10.95 -23.26
C THR A 203 -13.95 -10.88 -24.69
N THR A 204 -13.10 -9.90 -24.99
CA THR A 204 -12.47 -9.76 -26.31
C THR A 204 -11.58 -10.95 -26.67
N LEU A 205 -10.83 -11.49 -25.72
CA LEU A 205 -10.02 -12.71 -25.92
C LEU A 205 -10.88 -13.92 -26.29
N ASN A 206 -12.04 -14.07 -25.64
CA ASN A 206 -12.97 -15.16 -25.97
C ASN A 206 -13.59 -14.96 -27.36
N GLN A 207 -13.92 -13.73 -27.75
CA GLN A 207 -14.36 -13.41 -29.11
C GLN A 207 -13.28 -13.78 -30.14
N TYR A 208 -12.02 -13.38 -29.92
CA TYR A 208 -10.93 -13.74 -30.83
C TYR A 208 -10.68 -15.25 -30.90
N ARG A 209 -10.87 -15.99 -29.81
CA ARG A 209 -10.79 -17.46 -29.83
C ARG A 209 -11.90 -18.08 -30.68
N SER A 210 -13.13 -17.56 -30.60
CA SER A 210 -14.26 -18.01 -31.44
C SER A 210 -13.97 -17.76 -32.92
N THR A 211 -13.58 -16.54 -33.28
CA THR A 211 -13.28 -16.18 -34.67
C THR A 211 -12.09 -16.96 -35.22
N LEU A 212 -11.07 -17.24 -34.40
CA LEU A 212 -9.96 -18.11 -34.80
C LEU A 212 -10.43 -19.55 -35.08
N SER A 213 -11.40 -20.07 -34.32
CA SER A 213 -11.97 -21.40 -34.57
C SER A 213 -12.78 -21.42 -35.87
N GLU A 214 -13.62 -20.41 -36.09
CA GLU A 214 -14.44 -20.27 -37.30
C GLU A 214 -13.58 -20.13 -38.56
N THR A 215 -12.54 -19.28 -38.51
CA THR A 215 -11.61 -19.11 -39.63
C THR A 215 -10.82 -20.38 -39.94
N LYS A 216 -10.44 -21.16 -38.92
CA LYS A 216 -9.83 -22.49 -39.12
C LYS A 216 -10.79 -23.45 -39.82
N GLU A 217 -12.07 -23.46 -39.45
CA GLU A 217 -13.08 -24.28 -40.10
C GLU A 217 -13.30 -23.86 -41.57
N GLN A 218 -13.35 -22.55 -41.84
CA GLN A 218 -13.44 -22.03 -43.20
C GLN A 218 -12.22 -22.42 -44.05
N LEU A 219 -11.01 -22.34 -43.48
CA LEU A 219 -9.78 -22.76 -44.16
C LEU A 219 -9.80 -24.26 -44.51
N ALA A 220 -10.33 -25.10 -43.62
CA ALA A 220 -10.49 -26.53 -43.88
C ALA A 220 -11.48 -26.79 -45.03
N LYS A 221 -12.61 -26.05 -45.08
CA LYS A 221 -13.59 -26.13 -46.18
C LYS A 221 -12.97 -25.74 -47.52
N VAL A 222 -12.28 -24.60 -47.58
CA VAL A 222 -11.61 -24.12 -48.80
C VAL A 222 -10.51 -25.10 -49.24
N THR A 223 -9.79 -25.69 -48.29
CA THR A 223 -8.79 -26.72 -48.60
C THR A 223 -9.43 -27.96 -49.24
N ALA A 224 -10.53 -28.45 -48.68
CA ALA A 224 -11.26 -29.60 -49.24
C ALA A 224 -11.82 -29.31 -50.65
N GLU A 225 -12.34 -28.10 -50.88
CA GLU A 225 -12.81 -27.68 -52.21
C GLU A 225 -11.68 -27.63 -53.23
N ARG A 226 -10.53 -27.07 -52.85
CA ARG A 226 -9.34 -27.01 -53.70
C ARG A 226 -8.83 -28.41 -54.06
N ASP A 227 -8.81 -29.34 -53.10
CA ASP A 227 -8.39 -30.73 -53.37
C ASP A 227 -9.39 -31.43 -54.32
N ARG A 228 -10.69 -31.20 -54.13
CA ARG A 228 -11.74 -31.69 -55.05
C ARG A 228 -11.58 -31.13 -56.48
N LEU A 229 -11.26 -29.84 -56.60
CA LEU A 229 -11.03 -29.22 -57.90
C LEU A 229 -9.78 -29.77 -58.58
N ASN A 230 -8.69 -30.00 -57.83
CA ASN A 230 -7.48 -30.63 -58.36
C ASN A 230 -7.74 -32.06 -58.86
N GLN A 231 -8.58 -32.83 -58.16
CA GLN A 231 -9.00 -34.15 -58.64
C GLN A 231 -9.77 -34.06 -59.96
N LYS A 232 -10.72 -33.11 -60.07
CA LYS A 232 -11.45 -32.87 -61.33
C LYS A 232 -10.55 -32.40 -62.46
N LEU A 233 -9.57 -31.55 -62.18
CA LEU A 233 -8.58 -31.11 -63.16
C LEU A 233 -7.78 -32.30 -63.69
N THR A 234 -7.31 -33.17 -62.79
CA THR A 234 -6.57 -34.39 -63.15
C THR A 234 -7.42 -35.30 -64.04
N GLN A 235 -8.68 -35.57 -63.65
CA GLN A 235 -9.61 -36.36 -64.46
C GLN A 235 -9.83 -35.73 -65.85
N SER A 236 -9.95 -34.41 -65.92
CA SER A 236 -10.16 -33.71 -67.18
C SER A 236 -8.92 -33.78 -68.08
N GLN A 237 -7.71 -33.70 -67.50
CA GLN A 237 -6.45 -33.88 -68.21
C GLN A 237 -6.28 -35.31 -68.75
N GLU A 238 -6.65 -36.33 -67.97
CA GLU A 238 -6.65 -37.73 -68.42
C GLU A 238 -7.62 -37.95 -69.59
N ILE A 239 -8.83 -37.41 -69.49
CA ILE A 239 -9.82 -37.47 -70.59
C ILE A 239 -9.28 -36.77 -71.84
N LEU A 240 -8.68 -35.58 -71.71
CA LEU A 240 -8.10 -34.85 -72.85
C LEU A 240 -6.96 -35.65 -73.50
N SER A 241 -6.09 -36.27 -72.72
CA SER A 241 -5.03 -37.14 -73.24
C SER A 241 -5.63 -38.33 -74.01
N GLY A 242 -6.64 -38.99 -73.43
CA GLY A 242 -7.33 -40.09 -74.10
C GLY A 242 -7.99 -39.66 -75.42
N LEU A 243 -8.66 -38.50 -75.43
CA LEU A 243 -9.26 -37.95 -76.64
C LEU A 243 -8.21 -37.63 -77.71
N GLN A 244 -7.05 -37.06 -77.32
CA GLN A 244 -5.94 -36.80 -78.24
C GLN A 244 -5.41 -38.09 -78.86
N ASP A 245 -5.31 -39.17 -78.09
CA ASP A 245 -4.86 -40.46 -78.61
C ASP A 245 -5.91 -41.06 -79.56
N THR A 246 -7.20 -40.99 -79.22
CA THR A 246 -8.27 -41.43 -80.13
C THR A 246 -8.31 -40.61 -81.42
N LEU A 247 -8.04 -39.31 -81.36
CA LEU A 247 -7.98 -38.45 -82.53
C LEU A 247 -6.83 -38.88 -83.45
N LYS A 248 -5.62 -39.10 -82.91
CA LYS A 248 -4.47 -39.60 -83.69
C LYS A 248 -4.74 -40.95 -84.34
N GLN A 249 -5.41 -41.85 -83.63
CA GLN A 249 -5.81 -43.15 -84.17
C GLN A 249 -6.82 -43.00 -85.30
N ALA A 250 -7.83 -42.15 -85.14
CA ALA A 250 -8.82 -41.87 -86.16
C ALA A 250 -8.20 -41.21 -87.40
N GLU A 251 -7.27 -40.25 -87.22
CA GLU A 251 -6.50 -39.63 -88.31
C GLU A 251 -5.68 -40.68 -89.08
N SER A 252 -4.98 -41.56 -88.37
CA SER A 252 -4.19 -42.63 -88.98
C SER A 252 -5.07 -43.63 -89.75
N ALA A 253 -6.21 -44.01 -89.19
CA ALA A 253 -7.18 -44.87 -89.85
C ALA A 253 -7.79 -44.21 -91.10
N ALA A 254 -8.07 -42.90 -91.04
CA ALA A 254 -8.57 -42.14 -92.18
C ALA A 254 -7.54 -42.06 -93.31
N VAL A 255 -6.25 -41.93 -92.99
CA VAL A 255 -5.17 -42.03 -93.99
C VAL A 255 -5.13 -43.43 -94.61
N GLY A 256 -5.17 -44.49 -93.81
CA GLY A 256 -5.21 -45.87 -94.32
C GLY A 256 -6.38 -46.12 -95.26
N LEU A 257 -7.59 -45.72 -94.88
CA LEU A 257 -8.77 -45.83 -95.75
C LEU A 257 -8.63 -45.01 -97.04
N ARG A 258 -8.01 -43.83 -96.96
CA ARG A 258 -7.74 -43.00 -98.15
C ARG A 258 -6.77 -43.68 -99.10
N ASP A 259 -5.73 -44.31 -98.57
CA ASP A 259 -4.75 -45.07 -99.37
C ASP A 259 -5.41 -46.30 -100.00
N ASP A 260 -6.24 -47.02 -99.23
CA ASP A 260 -7.05 -48.14 -99.73
C ASP A 260 -7.96 -47.71 -100.88
N VAL A 261 -8.71 -46.61 -100.72
CA VAL A 261 -9.55 -46.04 -101.79
C VAL A 261 -8.72 -45.67 -103.01
N THR A 262 -7.55 -45.07 -102.81
CA THR A 262 -6.66 -44.69 -103.92
C THR A 262 -6.15 -45.94 -104.65
N SER A 263 -5.80 -47.00 -103.93
CA SER A 263 -5.36 -48.28 -104.52
C SER A 263 -6.50 -48.99 -105.28
N MET A 264 -7.72 -48.99 -104.73
CA MET A 264 -8.90 -49.53 -105.40
C MET A 264 -9.25 -48.74 -106.66
N GLN A 265 -9.20 -47.41 -106.60
CA GLN A 265 -9.37 -46.57 -107.78
C GLN A 265 -8.31 -46.85 -108.85
N ALA A 266 -7.05 -47.10 -108.47
CA ALA A 266 -6.00 -47.43 -109.42
C ALA A 266 -6.21 -48.81 -110.09
N ALA A 267 -6.83 -49.77 -109.40
CA ALA A 267 -7.07 -51.13 -109.93
C ALA A 267 -8.35 -51.26 -110.76
N LEU A 268 -9.32 -50.35 -110.60
CA LEU A 268 -10.60 -50.39 -111.31
C LEU A 268 -10.53 -49.67 -112.67
N PRO A 269 -11.30 -50.13 -113.68
CA PRO A 269 -11.43 -49.43 -114.96
C PRO A 269 -12.16 -48.11 -114.82
N GLN A 270 -11.94 -47.20 -115.79
CA GLN A 270 -12.59 -45.88 -115.82
C GLN A 270 -14.12 -45.94 -115.85
N SER A 271 -14.70 -46.97 -116.48
CA SER A 271 -16.15 -47.19 -116.53
C SER A 271 -16.77 -47.50 -115.15
N LEU A 272 -15.98 -48.00 -114.21
CA LEU A 272 -16.38 -48.25 -112.82
C LEU A 272 -15.88 -47.16 -111.86
N GLY A 273 -15.47 -46.00 -112.39
CA GLY A 273 -14.98 -44.87 -111.61
C GLY A 273 -13.53 -44.99 -111.14
N GLY A 274 -12.76 -45.93 -111.70
CA GLY A 274 -11.33 -46.09 -111.45
C GLY A 274 -10.44 -45.34 -112.44
N LYS A 275 -9.13 -45.61 -112.38
CA LYS A 275 -8.08 -44.98 -113.17
C LYS A 275 -7.23 -45.96 -113.97
N ALA A 276 -7.47 -47.27 -113.86
CA ALA A 276 -6.73 -48.27 -114.61
C ALA A 276 -6.93 -48.04 -116.11
N ALA A 277 -5.83 -47.92 -116.86
CA ALA A 277 -5.89 -47.92 -118.31
C ALA A 277 -6.20 -49.35 -118.79
N LEU A 278 -6.76 -49.46 -120.00
CA LEU A 278 -7.06 -50.77 -120.59
C LEU A 278 -5.81 -51.68 -120.64
N SER A 279 -4.63 -51.11 -120.92
CA SER A 279 -3.34 -51.82 -120.91
C SER A 279 -2.97 -52.39 -119.54
N ASP A 280 -3.29 -51.67 -118.46
CA ASP A 280 -2.98 -52.08 -117.08
C ASP A 280 -3.81 -53.28 -116.64
N LEU A 281 -5.00 -53.45 -117.24
CA LEU A 281 -5.90 -54.58 -117.02
C LEU A 281 -5.60 -55.75 -117.96
N GLN A 282 -5.25 -55.45 -119.21
CA GLN A 282 -4.94 -56.45 -120.24
C GLN A 282 -3.60 -57.16 -119.99
N GLY A 283 -2.58 -56.47 -119.48
CA GLY A 283 -1.26 -57.06 -119.21
C GLY A 283 -1.28 -58.23 -118.22
N PRO A 284 -1.87 -58.07 -117.02
CA PRO A 284 -2.07 -59.17 -116.08
C PRO A 284 -2.93 -60.30 -116.66
N ALA A 285 -3.99 -59.97 -117.40
CA ALA A 285 -4.82 -60.97 -118.07
C ALA A 285 -4.01 -61.78 -119.10
N GLY A 286 -3.17 -61.13 -119.91
CA GLY A 286 -2.23 -61.77 -120.84
C GLY A 286 -1.26 -62.72 -120.15
N THR A 287 -0.69 -62.27 -119.04
CA THR A 287 0.23 -63.09 -118.23
C THR A 287 -0.46 -64.32 -117.65
N LEU A 288 -1.66 -64.15 -117.08
CA LEU A 288 -2.46 -65.26 -116.55
C LEU A 288 -2.88 -66.24 -117.64
N ALA A 289 -3.25 -65.74 -118.82
CA ALA A 289 -3.57 -66.58 -119.97
C ALA A 289 -2.36 -67.39 -120.45
N ALA A 290 -1.17 -66.78 -120.53
CA ALA A 290 0.06 -67.47 -120.88
C ALA A 290 0.41 -68.57 -119.87
N GLN A 291 0.30 -68.28 -118.57
CA GLN A 291 0.50 -69.27 -117.50
C GLN A 291 -0.53 -70.40 -117.58
N LEU A 292 -1.79 -70.08 -117.87
CA LEU A 292 -2.85 -71.07 -118.03
C LEU A 292 -2.62 -71.97 -119.25
N MET A 293 -2.15 -71.42 -120.37
CA MET A 293 -1.77 -72.20 -121.56
C MET A 293 -0.58 -73.12 -121.28
N GLU A 294 0.40 -72.65 -120.50
CA GLU A 294 1.54 -73.43 -120.07
C GLU A 294 1.11 -74.65 -119.24
N VAL A 295 0.28 -74.43 -118.21
CA VAL A 295 -0.26 -75.52 -117.37
C VAL A 295 -1.11 -76.47 -118.22
N ASN A 296 -1.92 -75.97 -119.15
CA ASN A 296 -2.68 -76.82 -120.06
C ASN A 296 -1.79 -77.65 -121.01
N ARG A 297 -0.65 -77.11 -121.43
CA ARG A 297 0.34 -77.84 -122.24
C ARG A 297 0.96 -78.98 -121.45
N ASP A 298 1.27 -78.76 -120.18
CA ASP A 298 1.81 -79.80 -119.31
C ASP A 298 0.75 -80.86 -118.96
N LEU A 299 -0.50 -80.45 -118.73
CA LEU A 299 -1.63 -81.36 -118.55
C LEU A 299 -1.90 -82.23 -119.79
N ARG A 300 -1.61 -81.77 -121.01
CA ARG A 300 -1.69 -82.64 -122.21
C ARG A 300 -0.68 -83.79 -122.16
N ARG A 301 0.48 -83.58 -121.53
CA ARG A 301 1.51 -84.61 -121.33
C ARG A 301 1.19 -85.50 -120.15
N ASN A 302 0.58 -84.95 -119.11
CA ASN A 302 0.20 -85.66 -117.89
C ASN A 302 -1.23 -85.29 -117.45
N PRO A 303 -2.27 -85.91 -118.05
CA PRO A 303 -3.66 -85.47 -117.88
C PRO A 303 -4.25 -85.76 -116.50
N THR A 304 -3.59 -86.61 -115.70
CA THR A 304 -4.07 -87.03 -114.37
C THR A 304 -3.34 -86.33 -113.23
N ASP A 305 -2.47 -85.35 -113.52
CA ASP A 305 -1.73 -84.59 -112.50
C ASP A 305 -2.66 -83.65 -111.72
N GLN A 306 -2.93 -84.01 -110.46
CA GLN A 306 -3.87 -83.28 -109.61
C GLN A 306 -3.36 -81.88 -109.22
N ALA A 307 -2.05 -81.69 -109.10
CA ALA A 307 -1.49 -80.39 -108.74
C ALA A 307 -1.64 -79.39 -109.89
N LEU A 308 -1.38 -79.83 -111.13
CA LEU A 308 -1.58 -79.01 -112.32
C LEU A 308 -3.05 -78.69 -112.56
N LEU A 309 -3.98 -79.59 -112.23
CA LEU A 309 -5.42 -79.31 -112.33
C LEU A 309 -5.86 -78.19 -111.36
N LEU A 310 -5.43 -78.23 -110.10
CA LEU A 310 -5.73 -77.17 -109.13
C LEU A 310 -5.11 -75.82 -109.54
N GLN A 311 -3.88 -75.85 -110.04
CA GLN A 311 -3.20 -74.64 -110.53
C GLN A 311 -3.92 -74.06 -111.76
N ARG A 312 -4.37 -74.91 -112.70
CA ARG A 312 -5.17 -74.49 -113.85
C ARG A 312 -6.45 -73.80 -113.39
N ASP A 313 -7.16 -74.37 -112.42
CA ASP A 313 -8.43 -73.84 -111.95
C ASP A 313 -8.26 -72.50 -111.23
N ASP A 314 -7.25 -72.37 -110.37
CA ASP A 314 -6.88 -71.09 -109.73
C ASP A 314 -6.49 -70.01 -110.76
N LEU A 315 -5.68 -70.35 -111.76
CA LEU A 315 -5.31 -69.44 -112.84
C LEU A 315 -6.50 -69.03 -113.70
N ALA A 316 -7.39 -69.97 -114.02
CA ALA A 316 -8.59 -69.70 -114.80
C ALA A 316 -9.59 -68.82 -114.03
N ASP A 317 -9.71 -68.99 -112.72
CA ASP A 317 -10.55 -68.13 -111.87
C ASP A 317 -9.95 -66.72 -111.71
N LYS A 318 -8.63 -66.61 -111.56
CA LYS A 318 -7.91 -65.32 -111.58
C LYS A 318 -8.05 -64.62 -112.92
N LEU A 319 -7.89 -65.36 -114.01
CA LEU A 319 -8.06 -64.85 -115.36
C LEU A 319 -9.50 -64.38 -115.58
N GLY A 320 -10.50 -65.14 -115.15
CA GLY A 320 -11.91 -64.75 -115.25
C GLY A 320 -12.20 -63.43 -114.53
N LYS A 321 -11.65 -63.24 -113.32
CA LYS A 321 -11.76 -61.97 -112.58
C LYS A 321 -11.08 -60.81 -113.30
N GLN A 322 -9.90 -61.02 -113.89
CA GLN A 322 -9.21 -59.98 -114.65
C GLN A 322 -9.92 -59.65 -115.97
N GLN A 323 -10.42 -60.67 -116.68
CA GLN A 323 -11.19 -60.48 -117.90
C GLN A 323 -12.53 -59.77 -117.63
N LEU A 324 -13.11 -59.90 -116.45
CA LEU A 324 -14.25 -59.08 -116.03
C LEU A 324 -13.91 -57.59 -115.92
N LEU A 325 -12.71 -57.25 -115.42
CA LEU A 325 -12.23 -55.86 -115.40
C LEU A 325 -11.96 -55.35 -116.83
N VAL A 326 -11.38 -56.17 -117.70
CA VAL A 326 -11.18 -55.81 -119.11
C VAL A 326 -12.51 -55.64 -119.85
N ALA A 327 -13.46 -56.56 -119.66
CA ALA A 327 -14.80 -56.52 -120.25
C ALA A 327 -15.55 -55.23 -119.87
N SER A 328 -15.53 -54.89 -118.58
CA SER A 328 -16.12 -53.64 -118.11
C SER A 328 -15.40 -52.39 -118.63
N ALA A 329 -14.08 -52.44 -118.88
CA ALA A 329 -13.34 -51.35 -119.50
C ALA A 329 -13.64 -51.16 -121.00
N THR A 330 -13.86 -52.26 -121.74
CA THR A 330 -14.13 -52.25 -123.17
C THR A 330 -15.61 -52.15 -123.53
N GLY A 331 -16.49 -52.26 -122.54
CA GLY A 331 -17.95 -52.26 -122.74
C GLY A 331 -18.51 -53.59 -123.25
N VAL A 332 -17.70 -54.65 -123.23
CA VAL A 332 -18.13 -56.01 -123.63
C VAL A 332 -18.88 -56.66 -122.48
N SER A 333 -20.06 -57.22 -122.76
CA SER A 333 -20.91 -57.86 -121.75
C SER A 333 -20.80 -59.38 -121.74
N GLY A 334 -20.31 -59.99 -122.82
CA GLY A 334 -20.11 -61.43 -122.92
C GLY A 334 -18.75 -61.86 -122.39
N LEU A 335 -18.76 -62.80 -121.44
CA LEU A 335 -17.58 -63.53 -120.99
C LEU A 335 -17.86 -65.02 -121.13
N TYR A 336 -16.92 -65.74 -121.73
CA TYR A 336 -17.06 -67.17 -121.89
C TYR A 336 -15.78 -67.90 -121.49
N ARG A 337 -15.91 -68.87 -120.58
CA ARG A 337 -14.82 -69.77 -120.20
C ARG A 337 -14.83 -70.97 -121.14
N LEU A 338 -13.77 -71.11 -121.94
CA LEU A 338 -13.63 -72.20 -122.90
C LEU A 338 -13.64 -73.55 -122.20
N GLN A 339 -14.43 -74.47 -122.72
CA GLN A 339 -14.49 -75.86 -122.32
C GLN A 339 -13.50 -76.70 -123.14
N VAL A 340 -13.42 -77.99 -122.81
CA VAL A 340 -12.63 -78.95 -123.58
C VAL A 340 -13.20 -79.03 -125.01
N ASP A 341 -12.30 -79.02 -126.00
CA ASP A 341 -12.60 -79.05 -127.44
C ASP A 341 -13.36 -77.84 -128.01
N ASP A 342 -13.51 -76.76 -127.24
CA ASP A 342 -14.02 -75.51 -127.79
C ASP A 342 -13.01 -74.87 -128.75
N THR A 343 -13.51 -74.35 -129.86
CA THR A 343 -12.78 -73.47 -130.78
C THR A 343 -13.46 -72.10 -130.79
N LEU A 344 -12.75 -71.04 -131.19
CA LEU A 344 -13.37 -69.72 -131.34
C LEU A 344 -14.59 -69.74 -132.27
N GLY A 345 -14.58 -70.60 -133.31
CA GLY A 345 -15.72 -70.84 -134.19
C GLY A 345 -16.91 -71.50 -133.52
N VAL A 346 -16.70 -72.50 -132.66
CA VAL A 346 -17.77 -73.16 -131.88
C VAL A 346 -18.38 -72.18 -130.89
N VAL A 347 -17.55 -71.36 -130.23
CA VAL A 347 -18.03 -70.33 -129.30
C VAL A 347 -18.79 -69.24 -130.04
N ALA A 348 -18.29 -68.77 -131.19
CA ALA A 348 -19.00 -67.82 -132.03
C ALA A 348 -20.35 -68.35 -132.52
N LEU A 349 -20.42 -69.62 -132.94
CA LEU A 349 -21.68 -70.27 -133.29
C LEU A 349 -22.64 -70.32 -132.09
N ARG A 350 -22.13 -70.61 -130.89
CA ARG A 350 -22.96 -70.71 -129.67
C ARG A 350 -23.48 -69.35 -129.20
N MET A 351 -22.68 -68.31 -129.30
CA MET A 351 -23.00 -66.98 -128.76
C MET A 351 -23.67 -66.06 -129.80
N TYR A 352 -23.26 -66.14 -131.08
CA TYR A 352 -23.78 -65.29 -132.17
C TYR A 352 -24.70 -66.02 -133.15
N GLY A 353 -24.76 -67.35 -133.11
CA GLY A 353 -25.44 -68.15 -134.13
C GLY A 353 -24.69 -68.23 -135.47
N ASP A 354 -23.50 -67.64 -135.57
CA ASP A 354 -22.67 -67.64 -136.78
C ASP A 354 -21.21 -67.92 -136.42
N ALA A 355 -20.71 -69.08 -136.88
CA ALA A 355 -19.33 -69.50 -136.66
C ALA A 355 -18.32 -68.55 -137.31
N ASN A 356 -18.69 -67.81 -138.36
CA ASN A 356 -17.79 -66.87 -139.06
C ASN A 356 -17.52 -65.59 -138.26
N ARG A 357 -18.19 -65.39 -137.12
CA ARG A 357 -17.96 -64.26 -136.20
C ARG A 357 -16.80 -64.51 -135.23
N TRP A 358 -16.09 -65.64 -135.34
CA TRP A 358 -14.90 -65.93 -134.54
C TRP A 358 -13.80 -64.85 -134.60
N PRO A 359 -13.58 -64.12 -135.73
CA PRO A 359 -12.57 -63.05 -135.77
C PRO A 359 -12.89 -61.90 -134.81
N ASP A 360 -14.17 -61.65 -134.51
CA ASP A 360 -14.57 -60.61 -133.55
C ASP A 360 -14.20 -60.99 -132.12
N ILE A 361 -14.39 -62.27 -131.76
CA ILE A 361 -13.92 -62.84 -130.49
C ILE A 361 -12.41 -62.74 -130.44
N TYR A 362 -11.70 -63.14 -131.50
CA TYR A 362 -10.24 -63.05 -131.52
C TYR A 362 -9.74 -61.61 -131.35
N ALA A 363 -10.30 -60.65 -132.09
CA ALA A 363 -9.92 -59.25 -132.03
C ALA A 363 -10.07 -58.67 -130.62
N ALA A 364 -11.16 -59.00 -129.92
CA ALA A 364 -11.41 -58.57 -128.53
C ALA A 364 -10.46 -59.22 -127.51
N ASN A 365 -9.78 -60.31 -127.87
CA ASN A 365 -8.95 -61.12 -126.96
C ASN A 365 -7.48 -61.18 -127.36
N THR A 366 -7.03 -60.31 -128.26
CA THR A 366 -5.63 -60.28 -128.72
C THR A 366 -4.61 -60.11 -127.59
N HIS A 367 -5.01 -59.54 -126.45
CA HIS A 367 -4.17 -59.43 -125.24
C HIS A 367 -3.94 -60.74 -124.49
N ILE A 368 -4.77 -61.77 -124.72
CA ILE A 368 -4.63 -63.10 -124.13
C ILE A 368 -4.40 -64.21 -125.16
N LEU A 369 -4.64 -63.93 -126.44
CA LEU A 369 -4.56 -64.89 -127.54
C LEU A 369 -3.71 -64.28 -128.67
N GLU A 370 -2.45 -64.71 -128.78
CA GLU A 370 -1.55 -64.31 -129.88
C GLU A 370 -1.90 -64.98 -131.23
N ASN A 371 -2.58 -66.13 -131.17
CA ASN A 371 -2.94 -66.92 -132.34
C ASN A 371 -4.36 -67.48 -132.13
N PRO A 372 -5.28 -67.30 -133.09
CA PRO A 372 -6.69 -67.70 -132.94
C PRO A 372 -6.89 -69.21 -132.78
N ASP A 373 -5.95 -70.03 -133.27
CA ASP A 373 -6.01 -71.49 -133.18
C ASP A 373 -5.43 -72.01 -131.85
N ARG A 374 -4.83 -71.14 -131.03
CA ARG A 374 -4.20 -71.50 -129.75
C ARG A 374 -5.12 -71.24 -128.56
N VAL A 375 -6.28 -71.89 -128.59
CA VAL A 375 -7.23 -71.91 -127.47
C VAL A 375 -6.96 -73.07 -126.51
N ALA A 376 -7.23 -72.85 -125.23
CA ALA A 376 -7.04 -73.84 -124.18
C ALA A 376 -8.24 -73.89 -123.23
N PRO A 377 -8.59 -75.08 -122.68
CA PRO A 377 -9.67 -75.19 -121.70
C PRO A 377 -9.40 -74.34 -120.46
N GLY A 378 -10.45 -73.69 -119.95
CA GLY A 378 -10.39 -72.77 -118.81
C GLY A 378 -10.03 -71.33 -119.17
N LEU A 379 -9.57 -71.06 -120.40
CA LEU A 379 -9.31 -69.70 -120.87
C LEU A 379 -10.63 -68.92 -120.92
N THR A 380 -10.71 -67.77 -120.24
CA THR A 380 -11.90 -66.90 -120.31
C THR A 380 -11.69 -65.85 -121.39
N VAL A 381 -12.59 -65.79 -122.36
CA VAL A 381 -12.55 -64.87 -123.50
C VAL A 381 -13.70 -63.87 -123.46
N LEU A 382 -13.45 -62.65 -123.92
CA LEU A 382 -14.43 -61.61 -124.19
C LEU A 382 -15.26 -61.98 -125.42
N VAL A 383 -16.58 -61.82 -125.35
CA VAL A 383 -17.52 -62.06 -126.45
C VAL A 383 -18.29 -60.75 -126.70
N PRO A 384 -17.86 -59.94 -127.68
CA PRO A 384 -18.46 -58.64 -128.03
C PRO A 384 -19.96 -58.63 -128.29
#